data_AF-A0A4Z2EUG3-F1
#
_entry.id   AF-A0A4Z2EUG3-F1
#
_cell.length_a   1.000
_cell.length_b   1.000
_cell.length_c   1.000
_cell.angle_alpha   90.00
_cell.angle_beta   90.00
_cell.angle_gamma   90.00
#
_symmetry.space_group_name_H-M   'P 1'
#
loop_
_entity.id
_entity.type
_entity.pdbx_description
1 polymer ?
#
loop_
_entity_poly.entity_id
_entity_poly.type
_entity_poly.pdbx_seq_one_letter_code
_entity_poly.pdbx_strand_id
1 'polypeptide(L)' 'MDCPIDCVLLECGHMITCTKCGKRMSECPVCRQYVVRAVHVFRS' A
#
# COMPACT_ATOMS: atom_id res chain seq x y z
N MET A 1 9.28 -5.18 11.92
CA MET A 1 8.33 -4.94 10.81
C MET A 1 6.95 -4.79 11.44
N ASP A 2 6.75 -3.71 12.19
CA ASP A 2 5.65 -3.60 13.18
C ASP A 2 4.75 -2.39 12.89
N CYS A 3 4.92 -1.78 11.71
CA CYS A 3 4.03 -0.69 11.31
C CYS A 3 2.67 -1.23 10.88
N PRO A 4 1.57 -0.57 11.26
CA PRO A 4 0.23 -0.99 10.91
C PRO A 4 0.02 -0.97 9.40
N ILE A 5 -0.76 -1.92 8.89
CA ILE A 5 -1.24 -1.90 7.51
C ILE A 5 -2.37 -0.87 7.42
N ASP A 6 -1.98 0.35 7.03
CA ASP A 6 -2.82 1.54 7.06
C ASP A 6 -2.96 2.21 5.68
N CYS A 7 -2.51 1.58 4.60
CA CYS A 7 -2.68 2.12 3.25
C CYS A 7 -3.14 1.10 2.22
N VAL A 8 -3.78 1.62 1.17
CA VAL A 8 -4.14 0.88 -0.05
C VAL A 8 -3.22 1.28 -1.20
N LEU A 9 -2.76 0.31 -1.98
CA LEU A 9 -1.99 0.52 -3.20
C LEU A 9 -2.94 0.64 -4.40
N LEU A 10 -2.91 1.79 -5.06
CA LEU A 10 -3.69 2.05 -6.26
C LEU A 10 -2.86 1.76 -7.52
N GLU A 11 -3.43 1.16 -8.56
CA GLU A 11 -4.87 0.85 -8.73
C GLU A 11 -5.27 -0.57 -8.29
N CYS A 12 -4.34 -1.39 -7.79
CA CYS A 12 -4.61 -2.82 -7.55
C CYS A 12 -5.45 -3.13 -6.29
N GLY A 13 -5.63 -2.17 -5.38
CA GLY A 13 -6.48 -2.31 -4.19
C GLY A 13 -5.88 -3.11 -3.04
N HIS A 14 -4.65 -3.62 -3.15
CA HIS A 14 -4.04 -4.42 -2.09
C HIS A 14 -3.60 -3.56 -0.90
N MET A 15 -4.04 -3.95 0.29
CA MET A 15 -3.67 -3.34 1.56
C MET A 15 -2.71 -4.25 2.32
N ILE A 16 -1.41 -4.07 2.09
CA ILE A 16 -0.37 -4.97 2.61
C ILE A 16 0.82 -4.24 3.27
N THR A 17 0.81 -2.91 3.26
CA THR A 17 1.89 -2.07 3.78
C THR A 17 1.33 -0.92 4.60
N CYS A 18 2.17 -0.36 5.47
CA CYS A 18 1.94 0.97 6.03
C CYS A 18 2.20 2.05 4.96
N THR A 19 1.67 3.26 5.18
CA THR A 19 1.73 4.38 4.25
C THR A 19 3.18 4.78 3.94
N LYS A 20 4.07 4.71 4.94
CA LYS A 20 5.51 5.00 4.76
C LYS A 20 6.20 3.99 3.85
N CYS A 21 5.78 2.74 3.87
CA CYS A 21 6.33 1.69 3.02
C CYS A 21 5.67 1.73 1.63
N GLY A 22 4.34 1.83 1.56
CA GLY A 22 3.59 1.91 0.30
C GLY A 22 4.05 3.04 -0.62
N LYS A 23 4.38 4.22 -0.08
CA LYS A 23 4.93 5.36 -0.85
C LYS A 23 6.29 5.10 -1.49
N ARG A 24 7.02 4.07 -1.07
CA ARG A 24 8.34 3.68 -1.61
C ARG A 24 8.26 2.48 -2.56
N MET A 25 7.07 1.90 -2.73
CA MET A 25 6.88 0.75 -3.61
C MET A 25 6.70 1.22 -5.06
N SER A 26 7.43 0.61 -5.99
CA SER A 26 7.17 0.72 -7.43
C SER A 26 6.11 -0.28 -7.89
N GLU A 27 6.05 -1.45 -7.24
CA GLU A 27 5.16 -2.55 -7.60
C GLU A 27 4.52 -3.16 -6.37
N CYS A 28 3.30 -3.67 -6.52
CA CYS A 28 2.60 -4.38 -5.47
C CYS A 28 3.29 -5.74 -5.22
N PRO A 29 3.64 -6.09 -3.96
CA PRO A 29 4.31 -7.36 -3.66
C PRO A 29 3.39 -8.59 -3.84
N VAL A 30 2.08 -8.38 -3.97
CA VAL A 30 1.09 -9.46 -4.17
C VAL A 30 0.90 -9.74 -5.66
N CYS A 31 0.50 -8.73 -6.43
CA CYS A 31 0.12 -8.91 -7.84
C CYS A 31 1.15 -8.38 -8.85
N ARG A 32 2.25 -7.77 -8.39
CA ARG A 32 3.30 -7.13 -9.23
C ARG A 32 2.79 -6.02 -10.14
N GLN A 33 1.58 -5.52 -9.92
CA GLN A 33 1.08 -4.36 -10.63
C GLN A 33 1.80 -3.09 -10.18
N TYR A 34 2.08 -2.19 -11.11
CA TYR A 34 2.70 -0.90 -10.82
C TYR A 34 1.84 -0.08 -9.84
N VAL A 35 2.49 0.48 -8.82
CA VAL A 35 1.84 1.31 -7.80
C VAL A 35 1.84 2.75 -8.29
N VAL A 36 0.65 3.26 -8.62
CA VAL A 36 0.45 4.65 -9.00
C VAL A 36 0.44 5.56 -7.77
N ARG A 37 -0.20 5.10 -6.69
CA ARG A 37 -0.29 5.87 -5.43
C ARG A 37 -0.55 4.94 -4.24
N ALA A 38 0.01 5.30 -3.08
CA ALA A 38 -0.36 4.69 -1.80
C ALA A 38 -1.16 5.70 -0.98
N VAL A 39 -2.39 5.34 -0.60
CA VAL A 39 -3.32 6.23 0.11
C VAL A 39 -3.60 5.67 1.50
N HIS A 40 -3.44 6.51 2.53
CA HIS A 40 -3.77 6.14 3.90
C HIS A 40 -5.28 5.91 4.03
N VAL A 41 -5.66 4.81 4.66
CA VAL A 41 -7.06 4.47 4.92
C VAL A 41 -7.42 4.79 6.37
N PHE A 42 -8.63 5.28 6.58
CA PHE A 42 -9.18 5.48 7.91
C PHE A 42 -10.12 4.31 8.20
N ARG A 43 -9.90 3.62 9.32
CA ARG A 43 -10.79 2.58 9.83
C ARG A 43 -11.60 3.17 10.98
N SER A 44 -12.90 2.93 10.98
CA SER A 44 -13.84 3.26 12.07
C SER A 44 -13.76 2.24 13.20
#